data_AF-A0A177DUY1-F1
#
_entry.id   AF-A0A177DUY1-F1
#
_cell.length_a   1.000
_cell.length_b   1.000
_cell.length_c   1.000
_cell.angle_alpha   90.00
_cell.angle_beta   90.00
_cell.angle_gamma   90.00
#
_symmetry.space_group_name_H-M   'P 1'
#
loop_
_entity.id
_entity.type
_entity.pdbx_description
1 polymer ?
#
loop_
_entity_poly.entity_id
_entity_poly.type
_entity_poly.pdbx_seq_one_letter_code
_entity_poly.pdbx_strand_id
1 'polypeptide(L)'
;MAAESAGSKVRPRRRDHNIAELFESRTTPHQESHCNHSDVIPVIIIGFADSLTVLFSLTVRLFIVKSLHLVILGSLAELFAGSISMGLGMFLAPGTENKYYCFEEI
;
A
#
# COMPACT_ATOMS: atom_id res chain seq x y z
N MET A 1 33.66 -37.51 52.30
CA MET A 1 34.21 -36.25 51.78
C MET A 1 33.54 -36.01 50.41
N ALA A 2 32.23 -35.81 50.36
CA ALA A 2 31.50 -34.57 50.63
C ALA A 2 31.92 -33.41 49.69
N ALA A 3 31.14 -33.22 48.63
CA ALA A 3 30.83 -31.89 48.07
C ALA A 3 29.55 -32.00 47.23
N GLU A 4 28.48 -31.52 47.85
CA GLU A 4 27.19 -31.17 47.30
C GLU A 4 27.34 -29.97 46.35
N SER A 5 26.65 -29.96 45.20
CA SER A 5 26.08 -28.71 44.70
C SER A 5 25.01 -28.94 43.64
N ALA A 6 23.88 -28.36 43.96
CA ALA A 6 22.65 -28.31 43.21
C ALA A 6 22.83 -27.69 41.82
N GLY A 7 22.25 -28.36 40.84
CA GLY A 7 21.96 -27.80 39.52
C GLY A 7 20.57 -28.26 39.13
N SER A 8 19.56 -27.57 39.66
CA SER A 8 18.15 -27.69 39.28
C SER A 8 18.01 -27.90 37.77
N LYS A 9 17.60 -29.11 37.37
CA LYS A 9 17.31 -29.43 35.98
C LYS A 9 15.97 -28.79 35.63
N VAL A 10 16.03 -27.49 35.32
CA VAL A 10 14.91 -26.68 34.85
C VAL A 10 14.33 -27.37 33.62
N ARG A 11 13.08 -27.83 33.74
CA ARG A 11 12.27 -28.22 32.59
C ARG A 11 11.97 -26.96 31.78
N PRO A 12 12.30 -26.87 30.49
CA PRO A 12 11.63 -25.91 29.65
C PRO A 12 10.23 -26.45 29.37
N ARG A 13 9.23 -25.99 30.12
CA ARG A 13 7.84 -25.97 29.66
C ARG A 13 7.64 -24.65 28.91
N ARG A 14 8.26 -24.53 27.74
CA ARG A 14 8.01 -23.42 26.81
C ARG A 14 7.20 -23.96 25.64
N ARG A 15 5.90 -23.68 25.70
CA ARG A 15 5.03 -23.66 24.53
C ARG A 15 5.51 -22.49 23.68
N ASP A 16 6.53 -22.74 22.88
CA ASP A 16 6.79 -21.89 21.74
C ASP A 16 5.96 -22.50 20.61
N HIS A 17 4.66 -22.22 20.66
CA HIS A 17 3.85 -22.25 19.45
C HIS A 17 4.52 -21.24 18.53
N ASN A 18 5.38 -21.75 17.64
CA ASN A 18 5.96 -20.99 16.55
C ASN A 18 4.78 -20.50 15.69
N ILE A 19 4.32 -19.32 16.03
CA ILE A 19 3.48 -18.43 15.21
C ILE A 19 4.13 -18.11 13.86
N ALA A 20 5.38 -18.56 13.64
CA ALA A 20 6.08 -18.56 12.35
C ALA A 20 5.75 -19.78 11.47
N GLU A 21 5.22 -20.89 12.01
CA GLU A 21 4.98 -22.13 11.24
C GLU A 21 3.52 -22.26 10.73
N LEU A 22 2.64 -21.30 11.05
CA LEU A 22 1.30 -21.18 10.42
C LEU A 22 1.29 -20.28 9.19
N PHE A 23 2.43 -19.68 8.82
CA PHE A 23 2.59 -18.98 7.54
C PHE A 23 3.25 -19.85 6.45
N GLU A 24 3.63 -21.09 6.80
CA GLU A 24 4.21 -22.11 5.92
C GLU A 24 3.21 -23.26 5.73
N SER A 25 1.98 -22.94 5.32
CA SER A 25 0.96 -23.95 4.99
C SER A 25 0.48 -23.78 3.55
N ARG A 26 1.10 -24.59 2.68
CA ARG A 26 0.60 -25.08 1.38
C ARG A 26 0.34 -24.02 0.30
N THR A 27 1.32 -23.81 -0.57
CA THR A 27 1.06 -23.49 -1.97
C THR A 27 1.25 -24.77 -2.81
N THR A 28 0.26 -25.67 -2.73
CA THR A 28 -0.12 -26.37 -3.97
C THR A 28 -0.34 -25.29 -5.03
N PRO A 29 0.08 -25.44 -6.30
CA PRO A 29 -0.18 -24.44 -7.31
C PRO A 29 -1.69 -24.41 -7.58
N HIS A 30 -2.43 -23.69 -6.73
CA HIS A 30 -3.74 -23.22 -7.06
C HIS A 30 -3.52 -22.20 -8.15
N GLN A 31 -3.93 -22.54 -9.36
CA GLN A 31 -4.11 -21.58 -10.42
C GLN A 31 -5.30 -20.70 -10.00
N GLU A 32 -5.04 -19.79 -9.07
CA GLU A 32 -5.95 -18.70 -8.77
C GLU A 32 -6.03 -17.87 -10.04
N SER A 33 -7.22 -17.84 -10.64
CA SER A 33 -7.56 -16.86 -11.67
C SER A 33 -7.56 -15.49 -11.00
N HIS A 34 -6.38 -14.97 -10.70
CA HIS A 34 -6.20 -13.57 -10.36
C HIS A 34 -6.72 -12.79 -11.54
N CYS A 35 -7.84 -12.09 -11.33
CA CYS A 35 -8.35 -11.15 -12.30
C CYS A 35 -7.18 -10.24 -12.71
N ASN A 36 -6.73 -10.35 -13.96
CA ASN A 36 -5.65 -9.56 -14.57
C ASN A 36 -5.92 -8.04 -14.60
N HIS A 37 -6.92 -7.57 -13.85
CA HIS A 37 -7.29 -6.17 -13.63
C HIS A 37 -6.71 -5.62 -12.32
N SER A 38 -5.96 -6.43 -11.55
CA SER A 38 -5.40 -6.02 -10.26
C SER A 38 -4.46 -4.83 -10.36
N ASP A 39 -3.86 -4.57 -11.52
CA ASP A 39 -2.88 -3.49 -11.66
C ASP A 39 -3.54 -2.13 -11.89
N VAL A 40 -4.71 -2.08 -12.53
CA VAL A 40 -5.38 -0.81 -12.91
C VAL A 40 -6.28 -0.27 -11.80
N ILE A 41 -6.90 -1.14 -11.00
CA ILE A 41 -7.81 -0.75 -9.93
C ILE A 41 -7.12 0.12 -8.87
N PRO A 42 -5.92 -0.23 -8.36
CA PRO A 42 -5.20 0.60 -7.38
C PRO A 42 -4.84 1.98 -7.92
N VAL A 43 -4.43 2.11 -9.19
CA VAL A 43 -4.09 3.42 -9.81
C VAL A 43 -5.27 4.38 -9.76
N ILE A 44 -6.47 3.86 -10.07
CA ILE A 44 -7.71 4.63 -10.05
C ILE A 44 -8.07 5.00 -8.60
N ILE A 45 -8.00 4.06 -7.67
CA ILE A 45 -8.35 4.29 -6.27
C ILE A 45 -7.43 5.33 -5.64
N ILE A 46 -6.12 5.26 -5.88
CA ILE A 46 -5.15 6.18 -5.29
C ILE A 46 -5.37 7.60 -5.83
N GLY A 47 -5.56 7.76 -7.14
CA GLY A 47 -5.84 9.08 -7.74
C GLY A 47 -7.18 9.67 -7.28
N PHE A 48 -8.19 8.83 -7.08
CA PHE A 48 -9.50 9.26 -6.57
C PHE A 48 -9.43 9.64 -5.08
N ALA A 49 -8.72 8.88 -4.27
CA ALA A 49 -8.55 9.13 -2.84
C ALA A 49 -7.80 10.45 -2.56
N ASP A 50 -6.77 10.76 -3.35
CA ASP A 50 -6.03 12.02 -3.27
C ASP A 50 -6.97 13.22 -3.57
N SER A 51 -7.72 13.12 -4.66
CA SER A 51 -8.67 14.16 -5.08
C SER A 51 -9.81 14.37 -4.08
N LEU A 52 -10.32 13.31 -3.44
CA LEU A 52 -11.36 13.41 -2.41
C LEU A 52 -10.86 14.13 -1.16
N THR A 53 -9.61 13.91 -0.79
CA THR A 53 -8.98 14.54 0.38
C THR A 53 -8.81 16.05 0.13
N VAL A 54 -8.37 16.40 -1.07
CA VAL A 54 -8.24 17.80 -1.48
C VAL A 54 -9.60 18.49 -1.61
N LEU A 55 -10.60 17.82 -2.20
CA LEU A 55 -11.99 18.29 -2.25
C LEU A 55 -12.57 18.56 -0.86
N PHE A 56 -12.31 17.70 0.13
CA PHE A 56 -12.75 17.91 1.50
C PHE A 56 -12.15 19.19 2.10
N SER A 57 -10.84 19.39 1.91
CA SER A 57 -10.13 20.61 2.33
C SER A 57 -10.67 21.87 1.63
N LEU A 58 -10.85 21.80 0.31
CA LEU A 58 -11.32 22.92 -0.51
C LEU A 58 -12.76 23.31 -0.18
N THR A 59 -13.63 22.32 0.04
CA THR A 59 -15.03 22.54 0.41
C THR A 59 -15.13 23.27 1.75
N VAL A 60 -14.37 22.84 2.76
CA VAL A 60 -14.35 23.52 4.07
C VAL A 60 -13.88 24.97 3.94
N ARG A 61 -12.85 25.20 3.12
CA ARG A 61 -12.33 26.55 2.85
C ARG A 61 -13.34 27.45 2.13
N LEU A 62 -14.03 26.93 1.11
CA LEU A 62 -14.96 27.69 0.28
C LEU A 62 -16.38 27.79 0.87
N PHE A 63 -16.73 26.93 1.84
CA PHE A 63 -17.97 27.07 2.61
C PHE A 63 -18.08 28.45 3.28
N ILE A 64 -16.95 29.04 3.65
CA ILE A 64 -16.85 30.41 4.19
C ILE A 64 -17.23 31.48 3.14
N VAL A 65 -16.98 31.21 1.85
CA VAL A 65 -17.18 32.12 0.71
C VAL A 65 -18.60 32.00 0.10
N LYS A 66 -19.48 31.16 0.68
CA LYS A 66 -20.91 30.97 0.31
C LYS A 66 -21.19 30.71 -1.17
N SER A 67 -20.26 30.13 -1.91
CA SER A 67 -20.43 29.82 -3.34
C SER A 67 -20.31 28.33 -3.63
N LEU A 68 -21.44 27.62 -3.59
CA LEU A 68 -21.52 26.18 -3.85
C LEU A 68 -21.10 25.83 -5.29
N HIS A 69 -21.41 26.68 -6.27
CA HIS A 69 -21.13 26.42 -7.68
C HIS A 69 -19.62 26.35 -7.96
N LEU A 70 -18.82 27.22 -7.31
CA LEU A 70 -17.36 27.21 -7.44
C LEU A 70 -16.74 25.97 -6.81
N VAL A 71 -17.29 25.50 -5.68
CA VAL A 71 -16.84 24.26 -5.03
C VAL A 71 -17.02 23.07 -5.96
N ILE A 72 -18.20 22.92 -6.55
CA ILE A 72 -18.51 21.77 -7.41
C ILE A 72 -17.65 21.81 -8.68
N LEU A 73 -17.59 22.96 -9.36
CA LEU A 73 -16.87 23.08 -10.63
C LEU A 73 -15.34 22.93 -10.45
N GLY A 74 -14.79 23.56 -9.41
CA GLY A 74 -13.37 23.50 -9.10
C GLY A 74 -12.92 22.10 -8.68
N SER A 75 -13.71 21.43 -7.84
CA SER A 75 -13.35 20.09 -7.36
C SER A 75 -13.47 19.02 -8.45
N LEU A 76 -14.44 19.17 -9.36
CA LEU A 76 -14.55 18.28 -10.52
C LEU A 76 -13.36 18.47 -11.46
N ALA A 77 -12.97 19.72 -11.70
CA ALA A 77 -11.79 20.04 -12.51
C ALA A 77 -10.50 19.47 -11.90
N GLU A 78 -10.32 19.61 -10.59
CA GLU A 78 -9.15 19.09 -9.86
C GLU A 78 -9.11 17.55 -9.84
N LEU A 79 -10.25 16.89 -9.67
CA LEU A 79 -10.35 15.43 -9.75
C LEU A 79 -9.94 14.90 -11.13
N PHE A 80 -10.39 15.55 -12.21
CA PHE A 80 -9.96 15.18 -13.56
C PHE A 80 -8.49 15.49 -13.80
N ALA A 81 -8.00 16.66 -13.37
CA ALA A 81 -6.59 17.00 -13.51
C ALA A 81 -5.67 16.02 -12.75
N GLY A 82 -6.02 15.68 -11.51
CA GLY A 82 -5.26 14.75 -10.66
C GLY A 82 -5.26 13.33 -11.19
N SER A 83 -6.42 12.81 -11.61
CA SER A 83 -6.51 11.46 -12.18
C SER A 83 -5.77 11.31 -13.51
N ILE A 84 -5.83 12.32 -14.40
CA ILE A 84 -5.09 12.32 -15.67
C ILE A 84 -3.58 12.41 -15.42
N SER A 85 -3.15 13.33 -14.55
CA SER A 85 -1.74 13.52 -14.22
C SER A 85 -1.12 12.27 -13.59
N MET A 86 -1.81 11.68 -12.63
CA MET A 86 -1.33 10.47 -11.94
C MET A 86 -1.37 9.24 -12.84
N GLY A 87 -2.40 9.11 -13.69
CA GLY A 87 -2.51 8.02 -14.66
C GLY A 87 -1.42 8.05 -15.73
N LEU A 88 -1.13 9.23 -16.30
CA LEU A 88 -0.04 9.41 -17.26
C LEU A 88 1.34 9.23 -16.59
N GLY A 89 1.50 9.71 -15.36
CA GLY A 89 2.74 9.51 -14.58
C GLY A 89 3.04 8.03 -14.34
N MET A 90 2.02 7.25 -13.99
CA MET A 90 2.18 5.81 -13.79
C MET A 90 2.40 5.05 -15.11
N PHE A 91 1.78 5.47 -16.22
CA PHE A 91 2.03 4.89 -17.54
C PHE A 91 3.48 5.09 -18.01
N LEU A 92 4.12 6.20 -17.62
CA LEU A 92 5.49 6.54 -18.02
C LEU A 92 6.56 5.98 -17.05
N ALA A 93 6.18 5.56 -15.84
CA ALA A 93 7.12 5.06 -14.83
C ALA A 93 8.03 3.89 -15.31
N PRO A 94 7.50 2.86 -16.02
CA PRO A 94 8.29 1.72 -16.51
C PRO A 94 9.46 2.09 -17.42
N GLY A 95 9.34 3.20 -18.16
CA GLY A 95 10.40 3.63 -19.09
C GLY A 95 11.63 4.20 -18.41
N THR A 96 11.53 4.59 -17.13
CA THR A 96 12.62 5.19 -16.36
C THR A 96 13.35 4.15 -15.53
N GLU A 97 12.63 3.29 -14.82
CA GLU A 97 13.19 2.20 -14.00
C GLU A 97 14.05 1.25 -14.83
N ASN A 98 13.62 0.90 -16.05
CA ASN A 98 14.39 0.01 -16.93
C ASN A 98 15.74 0.63 -17.40
N LYS A 99 15.86 1.95 -17.35
CA LYS A 99 17.12 2.65 -17.66
C LYS A 99 18.05 2.71 -16.45
N TYR A 100 17.52 2.85 -15.24
CA TYR A 100 18.34 2.95 -14.02
C TYR A 100 19.04 1.63 -13.67
N TYR A 101 18.39 0.47 -13.84
CA TYR A 101 19.04 -0.83 -13.60
C TYR A 101 20.19 -1.15 -14.56
N CYS A 102 20.18 -0.58 -15.77
CA CYS A 102 21.27 -0.74 -16.74
C CYS A 102 22.57 -0.02 -16.33
N PHE A 103 22.50 0.98 -15.43
CA PHE A 103 23.68 1.72 -14.96
C PHE A 103 24.34 1.09 -13.73
N GLU A 104 23.68 0.13 -13.06
CA GLU A 104 24.18 -0.51 -11.83
C GLU A 104 24.93 -1.83 -12.10
N GLU A 105 25.03 -2.24 -13.37
CA GLU A 105 25.79 -3.41 -13.84
C GLU A 105 27.12 -3.05 -14.55
N ILE A 106 27.68 -1.86 -14.29
CA ILE A 106 29.02 -1.43 -14.80
C ILE A 106 29.96 -1.13 -13.63
#